data_AF-A0A923ZPT9-F1
#
_entry.id   AF-A0A923ZPT9-F1
#
_cell.length_a   1.000
_cell.length_b   1.000
_cell.length_c   1.000
_cell.angle_alpha   90.00
_cell.angle_beta   90.00
_cell.angle_gamma   90.00
#
_symmetry.space_group_name_H-M   'P 1'
#
loop_
_entity.id
_entity.type
_entity.pdbx_description
1 polymer ?
#
loop_
_entity_poly.entity_id
_entity_poly.type
_entity_poly.pdbx_seq_one_letter_code
_entity_poly.pdbx_strand_id
1 'polypeptide(L)'
;YITLLNKIRAEHPALRQLRNLDIHWSDDESILVYSKYLDGSFTRSGRGDAIIVVANLDPHSARESTVYLDPTRFGVDADEPFEVTDLITRQKHTWGQQNFVRLDAFVEPVHILRVELPRGK
;
A
#
# COMPACT_ATOMS: atom_id res chain seq x y z
N TYR A 1 -6.65 -14.59 -9.26
CA TYR A 1 -6.53 -13.15 -8.94
C TYR A 1 -7.77 -12.59 -8.22
N ILE A 2 -8.97 -12.61 -8.81
CA ILE A 2 -10.17 -12.02 -8.18
C ILE A 2 -10.47 -12.57 -6.76
N THR A 3 -10.41 -13.88 -6.56
CA THR A 3 -10.61 -14.50 -5.23
C THR A 3 -9.60 -13.99 -4.20
N LEU A 4 -8.34 -13.78 -4.61
CA LEU A 4 -7.29 -13.24 -3.74
C LEU A 4 -7.58 -11.79 -3.37
N LEU A 5 -7.95 -10.95 -4.34
CA LEU A 5 -8.33 -9.56 -4.07
C LEU A 5 -9.55 -9.46 -3.15
N ASN A 6 -10.54 -10.32 -3.35
CA ASN A 6 -11.71 -10.39 -2.47
C ASN A 6 -11.34 -10.81 -1.05
N LYS A 7 -10.40 -11.76 -0.90
CA LYS A 7 -9.86 -12.15 0.40
C LYS A 7 -9.13 -10.98 1.07
N ILE A 8 -8.26 -10.27 0.34
CA ILE A 8 -7.56 -9.08 0.84
C ILE A 8 -8.57 -8.01 1.30
N ARG A 9 -9.56 -7.68 0.47
CA ARG A 9 -10.67 -6.77 0.85
C ARG A 9 -11.46 -7.26 2.05
N ALA A 10 -11.51 -8.57 2.28
CA ALA A 10 -12.21 -9.15 3.40
C ALA A 10 -11.44 -9.01 4.72
N GLU A 11 -10.12 -9.17 4.65
CA GLU A 11 -9.20 -9.15 5.78
C GLU A 11 -8.80 -7.72 6.22
N HIS A 12 -8.90 -6.73 5.32
CA HIS A 12 -8.46 -5.35 5.56
C HIS A 12 -9.61 -4.34 5.56
N PRO A 13 -10.13 -3.95 6.74
CA PRO A 13 -11.20 -2.96 6.89
C PRO A 13 -10.95 -1.62 6.18
N ALA A 14 -9.70 -1.16 6.08
CA ALA A 14 -9.35 0.10 5.42
C ALA A 14 -9.75 0.10 3.93
N LEU A 15 -9.78 -1.08 3.28
CA LEU A 15 -10.20 -1.23 1.88
C LEU A 15 -11.72 -1.10 1.66
N ARG A 16 -12.51 -1.12 2.74
CA ARG A 16 -13.98 -1.02 2.69
C ARG A 16 -14.52 0.39 2.95
N GLN A 17 -13.66 1.30 3.40
CA GLN A 17 -14.02 2.69 3.64
C GLN A 17 -13.82 3.54 2.38
N LEU A 18 -14.54 4.65 2.21
CA LEU A 18 -14.38 5.52 1.03
C LEU A 18 -13.55 6.77 1.31
N ARG A 19 -13.66 7.35 2.52
CA ARG A 19 -13.11 8.67 2.86
C ARG A 19 -11.71 8.64 3.47
N ASN A 20 -11.02 7.52 3.34
CA ASN A 20 -9.76 7.25 4.02
C ASN A 20 -8.61 7.01 3.03
N LEU A 21 -8.71 7.61 1.84
CA LEU A 21 -7.75 7.46 0.76
C LEU A 21 -6.92 8.72 0.64
N ASP A 22 -5.60 8.56 0.57
CA ASP A 22 -4.64 9.62 0.28
C ASP A 22 -3.82 9.21 -0.94
N ILE A 23 -3.71 10.11 -1.92
CA ILE A 23 -2.92 9.89 -3.14
C ILE A 23 -1.49 10.36 -2.88
N HIS A 24 -0.53 9.57 -3.34
CA HIS A 24 0.90 9.85 -3.24
C HIS A 24 1.47 10.12 -4.64
N TRP A 25 2.75 10.44 -4.74
CA TRP A 25 3.38 10.84 -6.01
C TRP A 25 4.34 9.76 -6.56
N SER A 26 4.54 9.75 -7.88
CA SER A 26 5.51 8.90 -8.60
C SER A 26 6.17 9.66 -9.75
N ASP A 27 7.40 9.29 -10.09
CA ASP A 27 8.11 9.85 -11.25
C ASP A 27 7.46 9.50 -12.60
N ASP A 28 6.76 8.37 -12.68
CA ASP A 28 6.05 7.89 -13.88
C ASP A 28 4.53 8.10 -13.75
N GLU A 29 3.94 8.81 -14.72
CA GLU A 29 2.49 9.07 -14.79
C GLU A 29 1.65 7.80 -15.01
N SER A 30 2.27 6.73 -15.50
CA SER A 30 1.63 5.41 -15.64
C SER A 30 1.63 4.61 -14.33
N ILE A 31 2.22 5.13 -13.26
CA ILE A 31 2.18 4.53 -11.93
C ILE A 31 1.19 5.31 -11.06
N LEU A 32 0.19 4.61 -10.53
CA LEU A 32 -0.70 5.14 -9.50
C LEU A 32 -0.23 4.65 -8.13
N VAL A 33 -0.06 5.57 -7.18
CA VAL A 33 0.21 5.22 -5.79
C VAL A 33 -0.78 5.92 -4.85
N TYR A 34 -1.41 5.15 -3.98
CA TYR A 34 -2.29 5.66 -2.93
C TYR A 34 -2.22 4.80 -1.67
N SER A 35 -2.54 5.40 -0.52
CA SER A 35 -2.71 4.67 0.73
C SER A 35 -4.15 4.72 1.20
N LYS A 36 -4.54 3.71 1.98
CA LYS A 36 -5.78 3.70 2.74
C LYS A 36 -5.50 3.31 4.17
N TYR A 37 -5.94 4.16 5.09
CA TYR A 37 -5.69 3.97 6.52
C TYR A 37 -6.99 3.98 7.31
N LEU A 38 -7.11 3.10 8.30
CA LEU A 38 -8.18 3.14 9.27
C LEU A 38 -7.56 3.05 10.66
N ASP A 39 -7.80 4.08 11.46
CA ASP A 39 -7.30 4.14 12.84
C ASP A 39 -7.89 3.00 13.70
N GLY A 40 -7.11 2.55 14.68
CA GLY A 40 -7.47 1.43 15.55
C GLY A 40 -8.75 1.65 16.36
N SER A 41 -9.12 2.91 16.65
CA SER A 41 -10.40 3.23 17.31
C SER A 41 -11.63 2.84 16.48
N PHE A 42 -11.48 2.69 15.16
CA PHE A 42 -12.54 2.30 14.24
C PHE A 42 -12.45 0.84 13.80
N THR A 43 -11.50 0.06 14.32
CA THR A 43 -11.37 -1.37 14.03
C THR A 43 -11.78 -2.23 15.22
N ARG A 44 -12.36 -3.40 14.96
CA ARG A 44 -12.76 -4.34 16.03
C ARG A 44 -11.56 -4.89 16.81
N SER A 45 -10.38 -4.91 16.20
CA SER A 45 -9.15 -5.40 16.81
C SER A 45 -8.46 -4.36 17.69
N GLY A 46 -8.89 -3.09 17.66
CA GLY A 46 -8.20 -1.98 18.30
C GLY A 46 -6.86 -1.62 17.64
N ARG A 47 -6.53 -2.22 16.48
CA ARG A 47 -5.28 -1.97 15.75
C ARG A 47 -5.57 -1.22 14.47
N GLY A 48 -4.71 -0.26 14.13
CA GLY A 48 -4.79 0.40 12.83
C GLY A 48 -4.64 -0.59 11.68
N ASP A 49 -5.22 -0.25 10.53
CA ASP A 49 -5.10 -1.00 9.28
C ASP A 49 -4.67 -0.04 8.18
N ALA A 50 -3.46 -0.22 7.67
CA ALA A 50 -2.85 0.63 6.65
C ALA A 50 -2.45 -0.21 5.44
N ILE A 51 -2.99 0.15 4.28
CA ILE A 51 -2.68 -0.45 2.98
C ILE A 51 -2.10 0.60 2.05
N ILE A 52 -0.98 0.30 1.41
CA ILE A 52 -0.44 1.06 0.29
C ILE A 52 -0.70 0.25 -0.98
N VAL A 53 -1.16 0.91 -2.04
CA VAL A 53 -1.34 0.31 -3.36
C VAL A 53 -0.47 1.06 -4.35
N VAL A 54 0.36 0.33 -5.10
CA VAL A 54 1.12 0.84 -6.23
C VAL A 54 0.74 0.04 -7.46
N ALA A 55 0.14 0.67 -8.46
CA ALA A 55 -0.41 -0.01 -9.63
C ALA A 55 0.15 0.58 -10.92
N ASN A 56 0.55 -0.31 -11.83
CA ASN A 56 0.86 0.03 -13.21
C ASN A 56 -0.43 0.16 -14.02
N LEU A 57 -0.65 1.33 -14.61
CA LEU A 57 -1.79 1.66 -15.47
C LEU A 57 -1.52 1.38 -16.96
N ASP A 58 -0.28 1.11 -17.35
CA ASP A 58 0.10 0.67 -18.69
C ASP A 58 -0.11 -0.85 -18.82
N PRO A 59 -1.09 -1.33 -19.60
CA PRO A 59 -1.40 -2.75 -19.71
C PRO A 59 -0.47 -3.50 -20.67
N HIS A 60 0.53 -2.84 -21.25
CA HIS A 60 1.35 -3.40 -22.34
C HIS A 60 2.83 -3.53 -21.99
N SER A 61 3.31 -2.90 -20.92
CA SER A 61 4.73 -2.84 -20.61
C SER A 61 5.02 -2.94 -19.12
N ALA A 62 6.23 -3.42 -18.80
CA ALA A 62 6.79 -3.23 -17.47
C ALA A 62 7.19 -1.75 -17.27
N ARG A 63 6.95 -1.23 -16.07
CA ARG A 63 7.27 0.15 -15.67
C ARG A 63 8.14 0.13 -14.42
N GLU A 64 9.10 1.02 -14.37
CA GLU A 64 10.00 1.25 -13.23
C GLU A 64 9.88 2.71 -12.81
N SER A 65 9.73 2.98 -11.51
CA SER A 65 9.56 4.33 -10.98
C SER A 65 10.03 4.42 -9.53
N THR A 66 10.36 5.61 -9.06
CA THR A 66 10.35 5.90 -7.62
C THR A 66 8.95 6.35 -7.23
N VAL A 67 8.44 5.86 -6.10
CA VAL A 67 7.21 6.36 -5.45
C VAL A 67 7.57 7.11 -4.18
N TYR A 68 6.84 8.20 -3.94
CA TYR A 68 7.08 9.17 -2.88
C TYR A 68 5.87 9.20 -1.97
N LEU A 69 6.02 8.64 -0.77
CA LEU A 69 4.98 8.47 0.21
C LEU A 69 5.05 9.56 1.28
N ASP A 70 3.89 9.93 1.82
CA ASP A 70 3.74 10.64 3.10
C ASP A 70 3.31 9.63 4.20
N PRO A 71 4.24 9.07 4.99
CA PRO A 71 3.94 8.06 5.99
C PRO A 71 3.03 8.53 7.12
N THR A 72 2.99 9.85 7.35
CA THR A 72 2.15 10.45 8.40
C THR A 72 0.65 10.24 8.13
N ARG A 73 0.27 10.05 6.87
CA ARG A 73 -1.12 9.75 6.44
C ARG A 73 -1.64 8.42 6.96
N PHE A 74 -0.75 7.50 7.30
CA PHE A 74 -1.11 6.18 7.80
C PHE A 74 -0.48 5.85 9.16
N GLY A 75 -0.10 6.90 9.90
CA GLY A 75 0.31 6.78 11.31
C GLY A 75 1.73 6.29 11.53
N VAL A 76 2.62 6.49 10.55
CA VAL A 76 4.05 6.19 10.64
C VAL A 76 4.85 7.50 10.64
N ASP A 77 5.94 7.54 11.40
CA ASP A 77 6.86 8.69 11.40
C ASP A 77 7.54 8.79 10.02
N ALA A 78 7.59 9.99 9.46
CA ALA A 78 8.15 10.21 8.13
C ALA A 78 9.67 9.91 8.08
N ASP A 79 10.38 10.09 9.19
CA ASP A 79 11.83 9.93 9.26
C ASP A 79 12.27 8.50 9.61
N GLU A 80 11.31 7.59 9.85
CA GLU A 80 11.59 6.20 10.21
C GLU A 80 11.23 5.22 9.08
N PRO A 81 12.10 4.23 8.80
CA PRO A 81 11.73 3.12 7.93
C PRO A 81 10.63 2.27 8.57
N PHE A 82 9.77 1.69 7.74
CA PHE A 82 8.67 0.83 8.17
C PHE A 82 8.60 -0.45 7.36
N GLU A 83 8.16 -1.52 7.99
CA GLU A 83 8.00 -2.82 7.35
C GLU A 83 6.66 -2.88 6.60
N VAL A 84 6.71 -3.43 5.40
CA VAL A 84 5.53 -3.74 4.61
C VAL A 84 5.52 -5.20 4.18
N THR A 85 4.33 -5.78 4.10
CA THR A 85 4.12 -7.11 3.51
C THR A 85 3.26 -6.98 2.25
N ASP A 86 3.77 -7.43 1.11
CA ASP A 86 2.97 -7.58 -0.12
C ASP A 86 1.96 -8.72 0.07
N LEU A 87 0.67 -8.40 -0.02
CA LEU A 87 -0.41 -9.34 0.22
C LEU A 87 -0.63 -10.32 -0.94
N ILE A 88 -0.11 -10.01 -2.13
CA ILE A 88 -0.16 -10.87 -3.31
C ILE A 88 1.01 -11.85 -3.27
N THR A 89 2.24 -11.32 -3.19
CA THR A 89 3.47 -12.14 -3.27
C THR A 89 3.95 -12.69 -1.93
N ARG A 90 3.44 -12.16 -0.81
CA ARG A 90 3.87 -12.45 0.58
C ARG A 90 5.30 -12.04 0.92
N GLN A 91 5.95 -11.29 0.03
CA GLN A 91 7.27 -10.73 0.28
C GLN A 91 7.17 -9.61 1.33
N LYS A 92 8.24 -9.47 2.11
CA LYS A 92 8.40 -8.37 3.07
C LYS A 92 9.49 -7.44 2.60
N HIS A 93 9.26 -6.16 2.78
CA HIS A 93 10.19 -5.10 2.41
C HIS A 93 10.23 -4.04 3.50
N THR A 94 11.38 -3.41 3.65
CA THR A 94 11.54 -2.20 4.47
C THR A 94 11.40 -0.99 3.56
N TRP A 95 10.40 -0.16 3.81
CA TRP A 95 10.07 1.02 3.01
C TRP A 95 10.31 2.31 3.79
N GLY A 96 10.41 3.43 3.08
CA GLY A 96 10.49 4.78 3.66
C GLY A 96 9.66 5.77 2.84
N GLN A 97 10.05 7.05 2.85
CA GLN A 97 9.39 8.08 2.03
C GLN A 97 9.61 7.87 0.52
N GLN A 98 10.75 7.30 0.10
CA GLN A 98 11.08 7.10 -1.31
C GLN A 98 11.38 5.63 -1.56
N ASN A 99 10.68 5.01 -2.51
CA ASN A 99 10.81 3.57 -2.77
C ASN A 99 10.85 3.31 -4.27
N PHE A 100 11.86 2.56 -4.70
CA PHE A 100 11.92 2.06 -6.08
C PHE A 100 10.95 0.91 -6.26
N VAL A 101 10.18 0.92 -7.34
CA VAL A 101 9.25 -0.15 -7.73
C VAL A 101 9.46 -0.56 -9.18
N ARG A 102 9.20 -1.82 -9.47
CA ARG A 102 9.10 -2.36 -10.82
C ARG A 102 7.84 -3.22 -10.92
N LEU A 103 6.94 -2.86 -11.82
CA LEU A 103 5.66 -3.54 -12.02
C LEU A 103 5.54 -3.99 -13.47
N ASP A 104 5.15 -5.24 -13.68
CA ASP A 104 5.04 -5.85 -15.01
C ASP A 104 3.59 -6.22 -15.30
N ALA A 105 3.03 -5.63 -16.37
CA ALA A 105 1.64 -5.83 -16.78
C ALA A 105 1.27 -7.31 -17.03
N PHE A 106 2.25 -8.15 -17.38
CA PHE A 106 2.03 -9.56 -17.71
C PHE A 106 2.32 -10.51 -16.56
N VAL A 107 2.97 -10.04 -15.48
CA VAL A 107 3.39 -10.88 -14.34
C VAL A 107 2.72 -10.42 -13.05
N GLU A 108 3.00 -9.18 -12.64
CA GLU A 108 2.47 -8.60 -11.41
C GLU A 108 2.30 -7.08 -11.61
N PRO A 109 1.09 -6.62 -11.96
CA PRO A 109 0.86 -5.22 -12.32
C PRO A 109 0.67 -4.32 -11.09
N VAL A 110 0.59 -4.87 -9.88
CA VAL A 110 0.27 -4.11 -8.67
C VAL A 110 0.94 -4.69 -7.43
N HIS A 111 1.44 -3.80 -6.57
CA HIS A 111 1.74 -4.12 -5.18
C HIS A 111 0.56 -3.71 -4.30
N ILE A 112 0.09 -4.63 -3.46
CA ILE A 112 -0.85 -4.33 -2.37
C ILE A 112 -0.15 -4.62 -1.07
N LEU A 113 0.30 -3.57 -0.40
CA LEU A 113 1.22 -3.65 0.72
C LEU A 113 0.47 -3.35 2.02
N ARG A 114 0.52 -4.28 2.98
CA ARG A 114 0.13 -4.00 4.36
C ARG A 114 1.30 -3.40 5.11
N VAL A 115 1.09 -2.25 5.75
CA VAL A 115 2.06 -1.65 6.66
C VAL A 115 1.99 -2.34 8.02
N GLU A 116 3.14 -2.75 8.55
CA GLU A 116 3.25 -3.26 9.92
C GLU A 116 3.27 -2.07 10.89
N LEU A 117 2.08 -1.64 11.31
CA LEU A 117 1.96 -0.53 12.24
C LEU A 117 2.47 -0.92 13.63
N PRO A 118 3.14 0.01 14.34
CA PRO A 118 3.44 -0.17 15.76
C PRO A 118 2.15 -0.47 16.52
N ARG A 119 2.23 -1.31 17.55
CA ARG A 119 1.09 -1.43 18.47
C ARG A 119 0.87 -0.07 19.11
N GLY A 120 -0.31 0.52 18.90
CA GLY A 120 -0.68 1.82 19.47
C GLY A 120 -0.39 1.86 20.97
N LYS A 121 0.12 3.00 21.44
CA LYS A 121 0.23 3.31 22.87
C LYS A 121 -1.15 3.42 23.51
#